data_AF-A0A832SJQ7-F1
#
_entry.id   AF-A0A832SJQ7-F1
#
_cell.length_a   1.000
_cell.length_b   1.000
_cell.length_c   1.000
_cell.angle_alpha   90.00
_cell.angle_beta   90.00
_cell.angle_gamma   90.00
#
_symmetry.space_group_name_H-M   'P 1'
#
loop_
_entity.id
_entity.type
_entity.pdbx_description
1 polymer ?
#
loop_
_entity_poly.entity_id
_entity_poly.type
_entity_poly.pdbx_seq_one_letter_code
_entity_poly.pdbx_strand_id
1 'polypeptide(L)' 'NQNKKIKTIIVCGKEVWGHKSGHSLFQLHKYGIDDNNRIINSTSPDPFLTVSESEIKYFQKEITLLNLIGELNIELIIN' A
#
# COMPACT_ATOMS: atom_id res chain seq x y z
N ASN A 1 -5.19 -3.97 -13.42
CA ASN A 1 -5.91 -2.79 -12.88
C ASN A 1 -7.18 -2.46 -13.71
N GLN A 2 -8.37 -2.68 -13.15
CA GLN A 2 -9.65 -2.66 -13.91
C GLN A 2 -10.37 -1.31 -13.90
N ASN A 3 -10.03 -0.39 -12.98
CA ASN A 3 -10.60 0.95 -12.92
C ASN A 3 -9.49 2.03 -12.93
N LYS A 4 -9.23 2.61 -14.10
CA LYS A 4 -8.17 3.63 -14.28
C LYS A 4 -8.56 5.02 -13.75
N LYS A 5 -9.79 5.22 -13.26
CA LYS A 5 -10.25 6.50 -12.71
C LYS A 5 -9.82 6.71 -11.25
N ILE A 6 -9.49 5.63 -10.53
CA ILE A 6 -8.96 5.73 -9.16
C ILE A 6 -7.52 6.22 -9.26
N LYS A 7 -7.25 7.38 -8.67
CA LYS A 7 -5.93 8.02 -8.63
C LYS A 7 -5.39 8.20 -7.22
N THR A 8 -6.23 8.11 -6.20
CA THR A 8 -5.83 8.31 -4.80
C THR A 8 -6.37 7.17 -3.96
N ILE A 9 -5.52 6.66 -3.07
CA ILE A 9 -5.89 5.74 -2.00
C ILE A 9 -5.47 6.38 -0.68
N ILE A 10 -6.44 6.53 0.23
CA ILE A 10 -6.18 6.94 1.62
C ILE A 10 -6.09 5.66 2.45
N VAL A 11 -5.00 5.49 3.18
CA VAL A 11 -4.83 4.39 4.12
C VAL A 11 -5.00 4.97 5.53
N CYS A 12 -6.12 4.64 6.16
CA CYS A 12 -6.49 5.12 7.49
C CYS A 12 -6.89 3.96 8.41
N GLY A 13 -7.20 4.27 9.67
CA GLY A 13 -7.58 3.27 10.66
C GLY A 13 -6.40 2.71 11.45
N LYS A 14 -6.71 1.94 12.50
CA LYS A 14 -5.71 1.33 13.37
C LYS A 14 -4.93 0.23 12.62
N GLU A 15 -3.61 0.28 12.69
CA GLU A 15 -2.77 -0.76 12.11
C GLU A 15 -2.87 -2.08 12.88
N VAL A 16 -2.85 -3.19 12.14
CA VAL A 16 -2.89 -4.54 12.69
C VAL A 16 -1.49 -4.97 13.10
N TRP A 17 -1.35 -5.39 14.36
CA TRP A 17 -0.09 -5.95 14.86
C TRP A 17 0.27 -7.25 14.14
N GLY A 18 1.56 -7.49 13.91
CA GLY A 18 2.05 -8.62 13.11
C GLY A 18 1.95 -8.34 11.61
N HIS A 19 0.73 -8.32 11.05
CA HIS A 19 0.54 -8.19 9.60
C HIS A 19 1.02 -6.86 9.02
N LYS A 20 0.81 -5.74 9.74
CA LYS A 20 1.25 -4.38 9.33
C LYS A 20 0.95 -4.08 7.86
N SER A 21 -0.29 -4.30 7.45
CA SER A 21 -0.71 -4.21 6.05
C SER A 21 -0.57 -2.80 5.49
N GLY A 22 -0.87 -1.78 6.29
CA GLY A 22 -0.68 -0.38 5.92
C GLY A 22 0.78 -0.09 5.61
N HIS A 23 1.67 -0.37 6.57
CA HIS A 23 3.12 -0.31 6.36
C HIS A 23 3.55 -1.01 5.07
N SER A 24 3.15 -2.27 4.87
CA SER A 24 3.52 -3.05 3.68
C SER A 24 3.08 -2.38 2.38
N LEU A 25 1.87 -1.81 2.34
CA LEU A 25 1.35 -1.10 1.16
C LEU A 25 2.18 0.14 0.83
N PHE A 26 2.63 0.89 1.84
CA PHE A 26 3.54 2.03 1.64
C PHE A 26 4.92 1.61 1.14
N GLN A 27 5.45 0.49 1.63
CA GLN A 27 6.73 -0.02 1.16
C GLN A 27 6.64 -0.55 -0.28
N LEU A 28 5.53 -1.19 -0.65
CA LEU A 28 5.25 -1.58 -2.03
C LEU A 28 5.19 -0.35 -2.95
N HIS A 29 4.45 0.69 -2.53
CA HIS A 29 4.33 1.93 -3.32
C HIS A 29 5.68 2.62 -3.52
N LYS A 30 6.53 2.64 -2.50
CA LYS A 30 7.82 3.33 -2.55
C LYS A 30 8.96 2.53 -3.18
N TYR A 31 9.04 1.23 -2.88
CA TYR A 31 10.20 0.41 -3.20
C TYR A 31 9.89 -0.77 -4.12
N GLY A 32 8.63 -1.23 -4.18
CA GLY A 32 8.24 -2.36 -5.02
C GLY A 32 8.52 -3.70 -4.35
N ILE A 33 8.86 -4.69 -5.17
CA ILE A 33 9.18 -6.07 -4.76
C ILE A 33 10.60 -6.44 -5.17
N ASP A 34 11.17 -7.43 -4.50
CA ASP A 34 12.43 -8.07 -4.90
C ASP A 34 12.20 -9.24 -5.88
N ASP A 35 13.29 -9.91 -6.27
CA ASP A 35 13.29 -11.05 -7.20
C ASP A 35 12.49 -12.27 -6.70
N ASN A 36 12.17 -12.32 -5.39
CA ASN A 36 11.37 -13.38 -4.78
C ASN A 36 9.90 -12.94 -4.58
N ASN A 37 9.47 -11.86 -5.23
CA ASN A 37 8.15 -11.24 -5.07
C ASN A 37 7.83 -10.76 -3.64
N ARG A 38 8.86 -10.52 -2.81
CA ARG A 38 8.69 -9.98 -1.46
C ARG A 38 8.71 -8.45 -1.51
N ILE A 39 7.81 -7.80 -0.78
CA ILE A 39 7.78 -6.33 -0.67
C ILE A 39 9.04 -5.86 0.06
N ILE A 40 9.83 -5.04 -0.64
CA ILE A 40 11.10 -4.51 -0.13
C ILE A 40 10.83 -3.64 1.10
N ASN A 41 11.60 -3.81 2.18
CA ASN A 41 11.49 -3.07 3.44
C ASN A 41 10.19 -3.24 4.24
N SER A 42 9.31 -4.18 3.87
CA SER A 42 8.15 -4.52 4.72
C SER A 42 8.61 -5.27 5.98
N THR A 43 8.04 -4.89 7.13
CA THR A 43 8.26 -5.60 8.41
C THR A 43 7.17 -6.63 8.72
N SER A 44 6.27 -6.89 7.77
CA SER A 44 5.33 -8.00 7.87
C SER A 44 6.09 -9.34 7.80
N PRO A 45 5.60 -10.41 8.47
CA PRO A 45 6.18 -11.75 8.34
C PRO A 45 6.17 -12.25 6.88
N ASP A 46 5.01 -12.18 6.23
CA ASP A 46 4.76 -12.79 4.90
C ASP A 46 4.29 -11.81 3.81
N PRO A 47 5.02 -10.71 3.50
CA PRO A 47 4.67 -9.70 2.51
C PRO A 47 5.03 -10.13 1.08
N PHE A 48 4.39 -11.17 0.56
CA PHE A 48 4.59 -11.65 -0.81
C PHE A 48 3.41 -11.29 -1.71
N LEU A 49 3.69 -10.99 -2.98
CA LEU A 49 2.67 -10.66 -3.98
C LEU A 49 2.69 -11.63 -5.15
N THR A 50 1.52 -11.84 -5.76
CA THR A 50 1.34 -12.66 -6.97
C THR A 50 1.06 -11.82 -8.22
N VAL A 51 0.94 -10.50 -8.07
CA VAL A 51 0.70 -9.56 -9.17
C VAL A 51 1.95 -9.34 -10.00
N SER A 52 1.78 -8.96 -11.27
CA SER A 52 2.92 -8.73 -12.15
C SER A 52 3.68 -7.46 -11.79
N GLU A 53 4.97 -7.40 -12.12
CA GLU A 53 5.79 -6.20 -11.92
C GLU A 53 5.18 -4.98 -12.66
N SER A 54 4.60 -5.18 -13.85
CA SER A 54 3.95 -4.11 -14.60
C SER A 54 2.75 -3.50 -13.87
N GLU A 55 2.00 -4.30 -13.13
CA GLU A 55 0.89 -3.82 -12.30
C GLU A 55 1.41 -3.06 -11.08
N ILE A 56 2.52 -3.49 -10.50
CA ILE A 56 3.19 -2.77 -9.41
C ILE A 56 3.70 -1.42 -9.94
N LYS A 57 4.39 -1.37 -11.08
CA LYS A 57 4.87 -0.11 -11.69
C LYS A 57 3.71 0.83 -12.02
N TYR A 58 2.61 0.30 -12.54
CA TYR A 58 1.40 1.10 -12.73
C TYR A 58 0.91 1.67 -11.39
N PHE A 59 0.80 0.84 -10.34
CA PHE A 59 0.37 1.28 -9.02
C PHE A 59 1.26 2.39 -8.46
N GLN A 60 2.59 2.22 -8.52
CA GLN A 60 3.57 3.20 -8.06
C GLN A 60 3.45 4.54 -8.79
N LYS A 61 3.21 4.51 -10.10
CA LYS A 61 3.17 5.71 -10.95
C LYS A 61 1.82 6.44 -10.91
N GLU A 62 0.73 5.68 -10.94
CA GLU A 62 -0.60 6.22 -11.23
C GLU A 62 -1.46 6.45 -9.98
N ILE A 63 -1.05 5.89 -8.85
CA ILE A 63 -1.78 6.03 -7.58
C ILE A 63 -0.98 6.91 -6.62
N THR A 64 -1.62 7.94 -6.10
CA THR A 64 -1.19 8.70 -4.93
C THR A 64 -1.64 7.96 -3.67
N LEU A 65 -0.70 7.61 -2.80
CA LEU A 65 -0.97 6.92 -1.55
C LEU A 65 -0.82 7.90 -0.38
N LEU A 66 -1.92 8.18 0.33
CA LEU A 66 -1.94 9.10 1.48
C LEU A 66 -1.94 8.33 2.79
N ASN A 67 -1.03 8.70 3.69
CA ASN A 67 -0.85 8.04 4.98
C ASN A 67 -1.65 8.75 6.08
N LEU A 68 -2.72 8.11 6.51
CA LEU A 68 -3.50 8.45 7.71
C LEU A 68 -3.60 7.23 8.64
N ILE A 69 -2.61 6.32 8.60
CA ILE A 69 -2.60 5.15 9.48
C ILE A 69 -2.59 5.61 10.95
N GLY A 70 -3.46 5.04 11.75
CA GLY A 70 -3.69 5.43 13.14
C GLY A 70 -4.82 6.45 13.31
N GLU A 71 -5.24 7.14 12.25
CA GLU A 71 -6.37 8.06 12.30
C GLU A 71 -7.71 7.30 12.31
N LEU A 72 -8.58 7.65 13.25
CA LEU A 72 -9.91 7.07 13.45
C LEU A 72 -11.02 8.11 13.35
N ASN A 73 -10.68 9.40 13.33
CA ASN A 73 -11.62 10.48 13.16
C ASN A 73 -12.08 10.56 11.69
N ILE A 74 -13.34 10.21 11.47
CA ILE A 74 -13.96 10.23 10.15
C ILE A 74 -13.93 11.62 9.52
N GLU A 75 -14.07 12.69 10.31
CA GLU A 75 -14.07 14.07 9.80
C GLU A 75 -12.71 14.44 9.20
N LEU A 76 -11.61 13.92 9.75
CA LEU A 76 -10.28 14.13 9.19
C LEU A 76 -10.01 13.28 7.94
N ILE A 77 -10.71 12.15 7.80
CA ILE A 77 -10.51 11.22 6.67
C ILE A 77 -11.30 11.67 5.44
N ILE A 78 -12.46 12.30 5.63
CA ILE A 78 -13.35 12.73 4.53
C ILE A 78 -13.05 14.13 3.98
N ASN A 79 -12.27 14.94 4.70
CA ASN A 79 -11.88 16.29 4.32
C ASN A 79 -10.55 16.30 3.55
#